data_AF-A0A847X6G1-F1
#
_entry.id   AF-A0A847X6G1-F1
#
_cell.length_a   1.000
_cell.length_b   1.000
_cell.length_c   1.000
_cell.angle_alpha   90.00
_cell.angle_beta   90.00
_cell.angle_gamma   90.00
#
_symmetry.space_group_name_H-M   'P 1'
#
loop_
_entity.id
_entity.type
_entity.pdbx_description
1 polymer ?
#
loop_
_entity_poly.entity_id
_entity_poly.type
_entity_poly.pdbx_seq_one_letter_code
_entity_poly.pdbx_strand_id
1 'polypeptide(L)'
;MVQVKGFKGIRPTKEKSEDIAAVPYDVVNSGEAKLIAEENPLSFLKIDRAEINFDEDIDFQDPKVYEKAKELIEEYIAKGFFLEDPDESIYIYEQQWKDVVQKGIVCLSSCEDYLDKKVKIHEHTLTAKEIDRTNHIDITNYHTGPIFLLYREKEEIQEAIEEGVKTGEVIFDFERDGVKHKGYRI
;
A
#
# COMPACT_ATOMS: atom_id res chain seq x y z
N MET A 1 13.12 -11.39 -18.74
CA MET A 1 12.28 -10.19 -18.53
C MET A 1 11.46 -10.48 -17.30
N VAL A 2 11.27 -9.51 -16.41
CA VAL A 2 10.41 -9.69 -15.22
C VAL A 2 8.96 -9.68 -15.69
N GLN A 3 8.16 -10.63 -15.24
CA GLN A 3 6.75 -10.75 -15.51
C GLN A 3 5.97 -9.89 -14.53
N VAL A 4 5.05 -9.10 -15.06
CA VAL A 4 4.11 -8.30 -14.28
C VAL A 4 2.68 -8.61 -14.68
N LYS A 5 1.73 -8.45 -13.75
CA LYS A 5 0.31 -8.70 -13.98
C LYS A 5 -0.54 -7.60 -13.34
N GLY A 6 -1.65 -7.24 -13.99
CA GLY A 6 -2.72 -6.47 -13.34
C GLY A 6 -3.42 -7.28 -12.25
N PHE A 7 -4.18 -6.59 -11.40
CA PHE A 7 -4.93 -7.18 -10.29
C PHE A 7 -6.16 -6.34 -9.98
N LYS A 8 -7.10 -6.93 -9.24
CA LYS A 8 -8.24 -6.21 -8.68
C LYS A 8 -7.80 -5.54 -7.38
N GLY A 9 -7.65 -4.23 -7.41
CA GLY A 9 -7.27 -3.46 -6.23
C GLY A 9 -8.43 -3.33 -5.25
N ILE A 10 -8.15 -3.55 -3.97
CA ILE A 10 -8.96 -3.01 -2.88
C ILE A 10 -8.31 -1.71 -2.46
N ARG A 11 -9.04 -0.61 -2.61
CA ARG A 11 -8.51 0.74 -2.39
C ARG A 11 -9.53 1.64 -1.70
N PRO A 12 -9.08 2.72 -1.03
CA PRO A 12 -9.95 3.81 -0.61
C PRO A 12 -10.83 4.34 -1.74
N THR A 13 -12.04 4.79 -1.39
CA THR A 13 -12.76 5.72 -2.27
C THR A 13 -11.96 7.02 -2.42
N LYS A 14 -12.24 7.77 -3.47
CA LYS A 14 -11.58 9.05 -3.72
C LYS A 14 -11.73 10.01 -2.55
N GLU A 15 -12.91 10.04 -1.94
CA GLU A 15 -13.26 10.90 -0.81
C GLU A 15 -12.57 10.49 0.50
N LYS A 16 -12.17 9.21 0.62
CA LYS A 16 -11.53 8.65 1.82
C LYS A 16 -10.03 8.45 1.68
N SER A 17 -9.47 8.71 0.51
CA SER A 17 -8.05 8.47 0.25
C SER A 17 -7.13 9.30 1.14
N GLU A 18 -7.43 10.59 1.33
CA GLU A 18 -6.64 11.47 2.20
C GLU A 18 -6.75 11.10 3.68
N ASP A 19 -7.97 10.80 4.14
CA ASP A 19 -8.26 10.40 5.52
C ASP A 19 -7.57 9.08 5.89
N ILE A 20 -7.57 8.11 4.97
CA ILE A 20 -7.02 6.77 5.23
C ILE A 20 -5.50 6.76 5.08
N ALA A 21 -4.93 7.59 4.19
CA ALA A 21 -3.48 7.64 3.97
C ALA A 21 -2.70 7.78 5.29
N ALA A 22 -1.60 7.03 5.38
CA ALA A 22 -0.76 6.98 6.55
C ALA A 22 0.72 6.97 6.17
N VAL A 23 1.56 7.36 7.12
CA VAL A 23 3.01 7.15 7.06
C VAL A 23 3.34 5.66 7.07
N PRO A 24 4.52 5.24 6.56
CA PRO A 24 4.95 3.85 6.64
C PRO A 24 4.90 3.32 8.07
N TYR A 25 4.43 2.10 8.25
CA TYR A 25 4.25 1.53 9.59
C TYR A 25 5.58 1.48 10.37
N ASP A 26 6.70 1.23 9.71
CA ASP A 26 8.01 1.01 10.33
C ASP A 26 8.77 2.30 10.69
N VAL A 27 8.23 3.48 10.37
CA VAL A 27 8.77 4.77 10.82
C VAL A 27 8.09 5.31 12.10
N VAL A 28 7.10 4.59 12.62
CA VAL A 28 6.41 4.91 13.88
C VAL A 28 6.38 3.72 14.83
N ASN A 29 6.45 4.00 16.13
CA ASN A 29 6.19 3.03 17.18
C ASN A 29 4.69 2.96 17.53
N SER A 30 4.25 1.94 18.28
CA SER A 30 2.82 1.74 18.60
C SER A 30 2.21 2.89 19.39
N GLY A 31 2.98 3.58 20.24
CA GLY A 31 2.50 4.76 20.97
C GLY A 31 2.25 5.96 20.05
N GLU A 32 3.19 6.25 19.15
CA GLU A 32 3.03 7.29 18.12
C GLU A 32 1.87 6.96 17.17
N ALA A 33 1.78 5.71 16.72
CA ALA A 33 0.70 5.25 15.86
C ALA A 33 -0.68 5.36 16.54
N LYS A 34 -0.76 5.08 17.84
CA LYS A 34 -1.99 5.26 18.63
C LYS A 34 -2.42 6.72 18.69
N LEU A 35 -1.49 7.65 18.97
CA LEU A 35 -1.80 9.08 18.97
C LEU A 35 -2.27 9.56 17.58
N ILE A 36 -1.61 9.13 16.51
CA ILE A 36 -2.03 9.44 15.13
C ILE A 36 -3.43 8.90 14.85
N ALA A 37 -3.76 7.69 15.31
CA ALA A 37 -5.07 7.07 15.12
C ALA A 37 -6.17 7.69 15.98
N GLU A 38 -5.83 8.28 17.14
CA GLU A 38 -6.75 9.06 17.97
C GLU A 38 -7.13 10.39 17.30
N GLU A 39 -6.16 11.07 16.68
CA GLU A 39 -6.39 12.30 15.91
C GLU A 39 -7.08 12.03 14.56
N ASN A 40 -6.73 10.93 13.90
CA ASN A 40 -7.30 10.49 12.64
C ASN A 40 -7.83 9.04 12.74
N PRO A 41 -9.10 8.87 13.12
CA PRO A 41 -9.71 7.55 13.32
C PRO A 41 -9.77 6.65 12.08
N LEU A 42 -9.54 7.20 10.88
CA LEU A 42 -9.52 6.46 9.62
C LEU A 42 -8.11 6.07 9.16
N SER A 43 -7.07 6.54 9.83
CA SER A 43 -5.68 6.25 9.47
C SER A 43 -5.44 4.75 9.24
N PHE A 44 -4.76 4.44 8.14
CA PHE A 44 -4.40 3.06 7.78
C PHE A 44 -3.46 2.41 8.81
N LEU A 45 -2.83 3.18 9.71
CA LEU A 45 -2.08 2.62 10.84
C LEU A 45 -2.94 1.73 11.73
N LYS A 46 -4.25 1.93 11.78
CA LYS A 46 -5.13 0.99 12.52
C LYS A 46 -5.14 -0.42 11.91
N ILE A 47 -4.80 -0.57 10.63
CA ILE A 47 -4.71 -1.86 9.93
C ILE A 47 -3.26 -2.37 9.94
N ASP A 48 -2.29 -1.50 9.63
CA ASP A 48 -0.88 -1.89 9.52
C ASP A 48 -0.18 -2.12 10.88
N ARG A 49 -0.65 -1.40 11.91
CA ARG A 49 -0.26 -1.46 13.32
C ARG A 49 -1.49 -1.80 14.18
N ALA A 50 -2.14 -2.91 13.88
CA ALA A 50 -3.45 -3.21 14.48
C ALA A 50 -3.41 -3.44 16.00
N GLU A 51 -2.23 -3.58 16.60
CA GLU A 51 -2.04 -3.68 18.04
C GLU A 51 -2.51 -2.41 18.78
N ILE A 52 -2.53 -1.25 18.11
CA ILE A 52 -2.97 0.02 18.71
C ILE A 52 -4.48 0.05 19.02
N ASN A 53 -5.25 -0.90 18.48
CA ASN A 53 -6.70 -1.00 18.68
C ASN A 53 -7.08 -1.74 19.97
N PHE A 54 -6.10 -2.17 20.77
CA PHE A 54 -6.32 -2.84 22.05
C PHE A 54 -6.08 -1.87 23.21
N ASP A 55 -6.89 -2.00 24.27
CA ASP A 55 -6.76 -1.19 25.48
C ASP A 55 -5.57 -1.61 26.35
N GLU A 56 -5.21 -2.88 26.29
CA GLU A 56 -4.05 -3.46 26.98
C GLU A 56 -2.86 -3.56 26.02
N ASP A 57 -1.65 -3.45 26.57
CA ASP A 57 -0.42 -3.69 25.81
C ASP A 57 -0.38 -5.15 25.36
N ILE A 58 -0.61 -5.36 24.06
CA ILE A 58 -0.54 -6.66 23.39
C ILE A 58 0.73 -6.75 22.57
N ASP A 59 1.31 -7.94 22.48
CA ASP A 59 2.42 -8.19 21.55
C ASP A 59 1.91 -7.97 20.11
N PHE A 60 2.65 -7.17 19.32
CA PHE A 60 2.29 -6.91 17.92
C PHE A 60 2.31 -8.18 17.05
N GLN A 61 2.96 -9.25 17.53
CA GLN A 61 2.97 -10.56 16.88
C GLN A 61 1.85 -11.51 17.38
N ASP A 62 1.00 -11.07 18.31
CA ASP A 62 -0.13 -11.88 18.77
C ASP A 62 -1.12 -12.11 17.60
N PRO A 63 -1.58 -13.36 17.35
CA PRO A 63 -2.53 -13.65 16.29
C PRO A 63 -3.79 -12.75 16.29
N LYS A 64 -4.24 -12.30 17.47
CA LYS A 64 -5.38 -11.37 17.60
C LYS A 64 -5.14 -10.03 16.91
N VAL A 65 -3.90 -9.58 16.83
CA VAL A 65 -3.53 -8.33 16.13
C VAL A 65 -3.81 -8.47 14.64
N TYR A 66 -3.40 -9.57 14.01
CA TYR A 66 -3.64 -9.82 12.60
C TYR A 66 -5.13 -10.04 12.29
N GLU A 67 -5.85 -10.75 13.16
CA GLU A 67 -7.31 -10.88 13.05
C GLU A 67 -8.01 -9.52 13.16
N LYS A 68 -7.55 -8.64 14.07
CA LYS A 68 -8.07 -7.27 14.16
C LYS A 68 -7.82 -6.47 12.88
N ALA A 69 -6.65 -6.61 12.24
CA ALA A 69 -6.38 -5.97 10.96
C ALA A 69 -7.37 -6.43 9.88
N LYS A 70 -7.66 -7.74 9.83
CA LYS A 70 -8.63 -8.32 8.91
C LYS A 70 -10.04 -7.79 9.14
N GLU A 71 -10.50 -7.80 10.40
CA GLU A 71 -11.80 -7.26 10.79
C GLU A 71 -11.96 -5.80 10.33
N LEU A 72 -10.93 -4.98 10.50
CA LEU A 72 -10.95 -3.57 10.08
C LEU A 72 -11.01 -3.40 8.56
N ILE A 73 -10.30 -4.23 7.79
CA ILE A 73 -10.39 -4.20 6.32
C ILE A 73 -11.81 -4.56 5.87
N GLU A 74 -12.38 -5.64 6.42
CA GLU A 74 -13.76 -6.07 6.12
C GLU A 74 -14.79 -5.01 6.53
N GLU A 75 -14.59 -4.37 7.68
CA GLU A 75 -15.40 -3.25 8.15
C GLU A 75 -15.33 -2.06 7.19
N TYR A 76 -14.13 -1.70 6.71
CA TYR A 76 -13.95 -0.58 5.79
C TYR A 76 -14.60 -0.85 4.43
N ILE A 77 -14.57 -2.10 3.96
CA ILE A 77 -15.31 -2.53 2.76
C ILE A 77 -16.82 -2.42 3.02
N ALA A 78 -17.32 -2.97 4.13
CA ALA A 78 -18.74 -2.96 4.46
C ALA A 78 -19.31 -1.53 4.64
N LYS A 79 -18.50 -0.61 5.15
CA LYS A 79 -18.84 0.82 5.27
C LYS A 79 -18.71 1.60 3.97
N GLY A 80 -18.19 0.99 2.90
CA GLY A 80 -17.94 1.65 1.62
C GLY A 80 -16.78 2.64 1.66
N PHE A 81 -15.86 2.51 2.61
CA PHE A 81 -14.62 3.29 2.65
C PHE A 81 -13.57 2.71 1.72
N PHE A 82 -13.57 1.38 1.59
CA PHE A 82 -12.85 0.65 0.55
C PHE A 82 -13.82 0.15 -0.51
N LEU A 83 -13.32 0.10 -1.74
CA LEU A 83 -13.98 -0.51 -2.88
C LEU A 83 -13.02 -1.49 -3.55
N GLU A 84 -13.59 -2.56 -4.11
CA GLU A 84 -12.88 -3.49 -4.98
C GLU A 84 -13.11 -3.07 -6.44
N ASP A 85 -12.02 -2.95 -7.20
CA ASP A 85 -12.13 -2.68 -8.64
C ASP A 85 -12.72 -3.91 -9.39
N PRO A 86 -13.60 -3.68 -10.38
CA PRO A 86 -14.35 -4.77 -11.01
C PRO A 86 -13.47 -5.71 -11.87
N ASP A 87 -12.40 -5.16 -12.46
CA ASP A 87 -11.54 -5.80 -13.44
C ASP A 87 -10.08 -5.83 -12.96
N GLU A 88 -9.30 -6.78 -13.47
CA GLU A 88 -7.85 -6.75 -13.26
C GLU A 88 -7.25 -5.54 -13.99
N SER A 89 -6.63 -4.63 -13.23
CA SER A 89 -6.04 -3.41 -13.76
C SER A 89 -4.56 -3.30 -13.41
N ILE A 90 -3.86 -2.50 -14.20
CA ILE A 90 -2.58 -1.93 -13.78
C ILE A 90 -2.89 -0.53 -13.25
N TYR A 91 -2.12 -0.05 -12.29
CA TYR A 91 -2.29 1.29 -11.75
C TYR A 91 -1.03 2.11 -11.95
N ILE A 92 -1.20 3.42 -11.99
CA ILE A 92 -0.10 4.37 -11.97
C ILE A 92 -0.23 5.18 -10.69
N TYR A 93 0.89 5.30 -9.97
CA TYR A 93 0.99 6.17 -8.81
C TYR A 93 1.96 7.30 -9.10
N GLU A 94 1.49 8.51 -8.86
CA GLU A 94 2.24 9.76 -9.03
C GLU A 94 2.38 10.44 -7.68
N GLN A 95 3.61 10.79 -7.33
CA GLN A 95 3.96 11.59 -6.16
C GLN A 95 4.66 12.86 -6.63
N GLN A 96 4.25 14.00 -6.10
CA GLN A 96 4.90 15.27 -6.34
C GLN A 96 5.29 15.90 -5.00
N TRP A 97 6.60 16.15 -4.84
CA TRP A 97 7.14 16.92 -3.72
C TRP A 97 7.89 18.12 -4.27
N LYS A 98 7.37 19.32 -4.01
CA LYS A 98 7.84 20.58 -4.61
C LYS A 98 7.81 20.46 -6.15
N ASP A 99 8.96 20.66 -6.79
CA ASP A 99 9.13 20.61 -8.25
C ASP A 99 9.52 19.20 -8.76
N VAL A 100 9.64 18.21 -7.88
CA VAL A 100 10.02 16.83 -8.24
C VAL A 100 8.76 15.98 -8.35
N VAL A 101 8.56 15.39 -9.53
CA VAL A 101 7.47 14.45 -9.81
C VAL A 101 8.05 13.07 -10.07
N GLN A 102 7.50 12.06 -9.41
CA GLN A 102 7.82 10.66 -9.62
C GLN A 102 6.56 9.89 -9.97
N LYS A 103 6.62 9.11 -11.05
CA LYS A 103 5.54 8.23 -11.49
C LYS A 103 6.03 6.78 -11.51
N GLY A 104 5.19 5.85 -11.09
CA GLY A 104 5.49 4.43 -11.05
C GLY A 104 4.28 3.60 -11.41
N ILE A 105 4.54 2.37 -11.85
CA ILE A 105 3.51 1.37 -12.12
C ILE A 105 3.29 0.55 -10.85
N VAL A 106 2.03 0.36 -10.46
CA VAL A 106 1.64 -0.58 -9.40
C VAL A 106 0.98 -1.79 -10.06
N CYS A 107 1.59 -2.95 -9.87
CA CYS A 107 1.23 -4.22 -10.48
C CYS A 107 1.74 -5.37 -9.61
N LEU A 108 1.28 -6.59 -9.91
CA LEU A 108 1.88 -7.79 -9.35
C LEU A 108 3.17 -8.13 -10.08
N SER A 109 4.14 -8.67 -9.36
CA SER A 109 5.41 -9.18 -9.91
C SER A 109 5.60 -10.65 -9.51
N SER A 110 6.20 -11.45 -10.39
CA SER A 110 6.39 -12.88 -10.15
C SER A 110 7.43 -13.16 -9.05
N CYS A 111 7.06 -13.98 -8.06
CA CYS A 111 8.01 -14.52 -7.08
C CYS A 111 9.08 -15.39 -7.74
N GLU A 112 8.78 -16.06 -8.86
CA GLU A 112 9.75 -16.86 -9.60
C GLU A 112 10.88 -15.97 -10.14
N ASP A 113 10.58 -14.76 -10.61
CA ASP A 113 11.61 -13.84 -11.11
C ASP A 113 12.52 -13.31 -9.99
N TYR A 114 12.03 -13.26 -8.76
CA TYR A 114 12.85 -13.01 -7.59
C TYR A 114 13.77 -14.21 -7.28
N LEU A 115 13.22 -15.43 -7.25
CA LEU A 115 13.98 -16.67 -7.01
C LEU A 115 15.06 -16.90 -8.09
N ASP A 116 14.75 -16.59 -9.34
CA ASP A 116 15.65 -16.64 -10.50
C ASP A 116 16.69 -15.50 -10.51
N LYS A 117 16.69 -14.61 -9.50
CA LYS A 117 17.59 -13.46 -9.38
C LYS A 117 17.49 -12.47 -10.55
N LYS A 118 16.35 -12.39 -11.24
CA LYS A 118 16.06 -11.35 -12.24
C LYS A 118 15.70 -10.04 -11.54
N VAL A 119 14.97 -10.12 -10.43
CA VAL A 119 14.83 -9.03 -9.45
C VAL A 119 16.06 -9.05 -8.53
N LYS A 120 16.69 -7.90 -8.31
CA LYS A 120 17.88 -7.77 -7.46
C LYS A 120 17.49 -7.23 -6.09
N ILE A 121 18.05 -7.84 -5.05
CA ILE A 121 17.92 -7.39 -3.67
C ILE A 121 18.72 -6.10 -3.51
N HIS A 122 18.10 -5.04 -2.96
CA HIS A 122 18.79 -3.79 -2.65
C HIS A 122 19.16 -3.67 -1.16
N GLU A 123 18.56 -4.49 -0.28
CA GLU A 123 18.85 -4.54 1.15
C GLU A 123 18.47 -5.88 1.78
N HIS A 124 19.05 -6.18 2.94
CA HIS A 124 18.64 -7.33 3.75
C HIS A 124 17.61 -6.90 4.80
N THR A 125 16.55 -7.70 4.93
CA THR A 125 15.49 -7.51 5.92
C THR A 125 15.75 -8.32 7.19
N LEU A 126 15.14 -7.90 8.30
CA LEU A 126 15.21 -8.62 9.57
C LEU A 126 14.15 -9.73 9.57
N THR A 127 14.54 -10.97 9.90
CA THR A 127 13.62 -12.13 9.93
C THR A 127 12.37 -11.90 10.77
N ALA A 128 12.47 -11.18 11.88
CA ALA A 128 11.31 -10.83 12.69
C ALA A 128 10.29 -9.96 11.93
N LYS A 129 10.75 -9.01 11.10
CA LYS A 129 9.87 -8.18 10.25
C LYS A 129 9.28 -8.99 9.09
N GLU A 130 10.05 -9.91 8.52
CA GLU A 130 9.58 -10.81 7.46
C GLU A 130 8.44 -11.71 7.94
N ILE A 131 8.62 -12.35 9.10
CA ILE A 131 7.61 -13.22 9.72
C ILE A 131 6.35 -12.41 10.04
N ASP A 132 6.52 -11.24 10.66
CA ASP A 132 5.40 -10.36 11.00
C ASP A 132 4.57 -9.97 9.78
N ARG A 133 5.21 -9.52 8.70
CA ARG A 133 4.49 -9.17 7.46
C ARG A 133 3.92 -10.39 6.74
N THR A 134 4.59 -11.54 6.81
CA THR A 134 4.06 -12.80 6.25
C THR A 134 2.76 -13.21 6.95
N ASN A 135 2.73 -13.20 8.28
CA ASN A 135 1.53 -13.53 9.05
C ASN A 135 0.40 -12.53 8.80
N HIS A 136 0.72 -11.24 8.72
CA HIS A 136 -0.26 -10.19 8.39
C HIS A 136 -0.90 -10.45 7.03
N ILE A 137 -0.11 -10.71 5.99
CA ILE A 137 -0.62 -11.02 4.64
C ILE A 137 -1.43 -12.32 4.64
N ASP A 138 -0.95 -13.39 5.29
CA ASP A 138 -1.61 -14.70 5.31
C ASP A 138 -2.98 -14.64 5.98
N ILE A 139 -3.09 -13.94 7.12
CA ILE A 139 -4.34 -13.85 7.90
C ILE A 139 -5.32 -12.87 7.26
N THR A 140 -4.86 -11.69 6.85
CA THR A 140 -5.72 -10.69 6.21
C THR A 140 -6.12 -11.10 4.80
N ASN A 141 -5.30 -11.91 4.12
CA ASN A 141 -5.39 -12.21 2.69
C ASN A 141 -5.26 -10.94 1.81
N TYR A 142 -4.59 -9.90 2.32
CA TYR A 142 -4.32 -8.64 1.63
C TYR A 142 -2.85 -8.26 1.73
N HIS A 143 -2.31 -7.70 0.65
CA HIS A 143 -0.94 -7.19 0.64
C HIS A 143 -0.93 -5.69 0.97
N THR A 144 -0.78 -5.33 2.24
CA THR A 144 -0.90 -3.93 2.69
C THR A 144 0.40 -3.11 2.61
N GLY A 145 1.57 -3.76 2.41
CA GLY A 145 2.87 -3.09 2.34
C GLY A 145 3.57 -3.27 0.99
N PRO A 146 3.20 -2.54 -0.07
CA PRO A 146 3.73 -2.74 -1.43
C PRO A 146 5.27 -2.64 -1.51
N ILE A 147 5.87 -3.51 -2.30
CA ILE A 147 7.34 -3.56 -2.49
C ILE A 147 7.74 -2.56 -3.57
N PHE A 148 8.67 -1.67 -3.23
CA PHE A 148 9.18 -0.68 -4.16
C PHE A 148 10.30 -1.25 -5.02
N LEU A 149 10.13 -1.26 -6.34
CA LEU A 149 11.11 -1.75 -7.31
C LEU A 149 11.63 -0.63 -8.20
N LEU A 150 12.94 -0.66 -8.46
CA LEU A 150 13.59 0.22 -9.41
C LEU A 150 14.00 -0.56 -10.66
N TYR A 151 13.88 0.08 -11.81
CA TYR A 151 14.31 -0.46 -13.09
C TYR A 151 15.10 0.59 -13.86
N ARG A 152 15.95 0.14 -14.79
CA ARG A 152 16.62 1.05 -15.72
C ARG A 152 15.59 1.67 -16.63
N GLU A 153 15.69 2.97 -16.82
CA GLU A 153 14.82 3.73 -17.69
C GLU A 153 14.70 3.08 -19.07
N LYS A 154 13.45 3.02 -19.55
CA LYS A 154 13.07 2.54 -20.86
C LYS A 154 12.00 3.46 -21.41
N GLU A 155 12.22 3.98 -22.60
CA GLU A 155 11.33 4.93 -23.27
C GLU A 155 9.92 4.35 -23.39
N GLU A 156 9.79 3.08 -23.76
CA GLU A 156 8.49 2.44 -23.95
C GLU A 156 7.67 2.36 -22.65
N ILE A 157 8.34 2.26 -21.50
CA ILE A 157 7.67 2.24 -20.19
C ILE A 157 7.26 3.66 -19.79
N GLN A 158 8.10 4.66 -20.06
CA GLN A 158 7.74 6.05 -19.80
C GLN A 158 6.55 6.49 -20.65
N GLU A 159 6.55 6.16 -21.94
CA GLU A 159 5.43 6.43 -22.84
C GLU A 159 4.14 5.77 -22.34
N ALA A 160 4.20 4.52 -21.90
CA ALA A 160 3.06 3.82 -21.33
C ALA A 160 2.54 4.48 -20.04
N ILE A 161 3.43 4.96 -19.17
CA ILE A 161 3.06 5.71 -17.96
C ILE A 161 2.38 7.03 -18.35
N GLU A 162 2.95 7.81 -19.26
CA GLU A 162 2.36 9.09 -19.67
C GLU A 162 1.02 8.93 -20.38
N GLU A 163 0.86 7.89 -21.20
CA GLU A 163 -0.42 7.56 -21.82
C GLU A 163 -1.45 7.13 -20.77
N GLY A 164 -1.06 6.31 -19.80
CA GLY A 164 -1.92 5.90 -18.71
C GLY A 164 -2.36 7.05 -17.81
N VAL A 165 -1.49 8.04 -17.57
CA VAL A 165 -1.86 9.27 -16.85
C VAL A 165 -2.88 10.11 -17.64
N LYS A 166 -2.78 10.14 -18.97
CA LYS A 166 -3.71 10.90 -19.84
C LYS A 166 -5.07 10.24 -19.97
N THR A 167 -5.12 8.91 -20.01
CA THR A 167 -6.32 8.15 -20.38
C THR A 167 -6.98 7.41 -19.22
N GLY A 168 -6.23 7.14 -18.15
CA GLY A 168 -6.69 6.37 -17.00
C GLY A 168 -7.72 7.09 -16.15
N GLU A 169 -8.52 6.31 -15.42
CA GLU A 169 -9.46 6.84 -14.43
C GLU A 169 -8.69 7.36 -13.22
N VAL A 170 -8.92 8.62 -12.84
CA VAL A 170 -8.32 9.19 -11.62
C VAL A 170 -9.02 8.62 -10.39
N ILE A 171 -8.35 7.71 -9.70
CA ILE A 171 -8.87 7.00 -8.53
C ILE A 171 -8.66 7.76 -7.21
N PHE A 172 -7.66 8.64 -7.14
CA PHE A 172 -7.48 9.63 -6.07
C PHE A 172 -6.58 10.79 -6.54
N ASP A 173 -6.77 11.95 -5.92
CA ASP A 173 -5.94 13.17 -6.09
C ASP A 173 -6.06 14.00 -4.81
N PHE A 174 -5.05 13.94 -3.94
CA PHE A 174 -5.03 14.65 -2.66
C PHE A 174 -3.61 15.11 -2.31
N GLU A 175 -3.48 15.98 -1.31
CA GLU A 175 -2.18 16.44 -0.80
C GLU A 175 -2.10 16.15 0.70
N ARG A 176 -0.99 15.57 1.14
CA ARG A 176 -0.73 15.27 2.55
C ARG A 176 0.75 15.43 2.84
N ASP A 177 1.09 16.02 3.99
CA ASP A 177 2.47 16.20 4.45
C ASP A 177 3.39 16.90 3.42
N GLY A 178 2.81 17.82 2.63
CA GLY A 178 3.51 18.56 1.58
C GLY A 178 3.85 17.74 0.32
N VAL A 179 3.23 16.56 0.16
CA VAL A 179 3.33 15.70 -1.01
C VAL A 179 1.95 15.58 -1.65
N LYS A 180 1.89 15.83 -2.96
CA LYS A 180 0.68 15.58 -3.75
C LYS A 180 0.70 14.15 -4.27
N HIS A 181 -0.40 13.44 -4.09
CA HIS A 181 -0.58 12.05 -4.44
C HIS A 181 -1.68 11.91 -5.48
N LYS A 182 -1.40 11.26 -6.60
CA LYS A 182 -2.40 10.91 -7.60
C LYS A 182 -2.31 9.45 -8.00
N GLY A 183 -3.47 8.84 -8.19
CA GLY A 183 -3.59 7.45 -8.62
C GLY A 183 -4.44 7.37 -9.87
N TYR A 184 -4.03 6.53 -10.80
CA TYR A 184 -4.75 6.27 -12.04
C TYR A 184 -4.97 4.76 -12.19
N ARG A 185 -6.18 4.35 -12.58
CA ARG A 185 -6.47 2.97 -12.99
C ARG A 185 -6.49 2.92 -14.52
N ILE A 186 -5.71 2.00 -15.10
CA ILE A 186 -5.61 1.76 -16.55
C ILE A 186 -6.15 0.38 -16.93
#